data_AF-A0A561TGX1-F1
#
_entry.id   AF-A0A561TGX1-F1
#
_cell.length_a   1.000
_cell.length_b   1.000
_cell.length_c   1.000
_cell.angle_alpha   90.00
_cell.angle_beta   90.00
_cell.angle_gamma   90.00
#
_symmetry.space_group_name_H-M   'P 1'
#
loop_
_entity.id
_entity.type
_entity.pdbx_description
1 polymer ?
#
loop_
_entity_poly.entity_id
_entity_poly.type
_entity_poly.pdbx_seq_one_letter_code
_entity_poly.pdbx_strand_id
1 'polypeptide(L)'
;MVWRRQLERLLELGQLRNVSIQVMPTDCEEHFGTGGLIEVLKFPDGTAVGRSEGAFSGRPVSEPKQLRILELRYGMIRAQALTPRESRALIEQMLGET
;
A
#
# COMPACT_ATOMS: atom_id res chain seq x y z
N MET A 1 -4.25 16.63 -18.91
CA MET A 1 -3.35 16.72 -17.73
C MET A 1 -2.90 15.31 -17.34
N VAL A 2 -1.62 15.11 -16.99
CA VAL A 2 -1.07 13.78 -16.61
C VAL A 2 -1.82 13.19 -15.40
N TRP A 3 -2.20 14.05 -14.44
CA TRP A 3 -2.91 13.67 -13.22
C TRP A 3 -4.23 12.93 -13.45
N ARG A 4 -5.09 13.47 -14.34
CA ARG A 4 -6.38 12.85 -14.70
C ARG A 4 -6.21 11.41 -15.19
N ARG A 5 -5.26 11.17 -16.11
CA ARG A 5 -4.96 9.83 -16.64
C ARG A 5 -4.45 8.86 -15.55
N GLN A 6 -3.71 9.37 -14.57
CA GLN A 6 -3.24 8.54 -13.46
C GLN A 6 -4.41 8.11 -12.56
N LEU A 7 -5.34 9.02 -12.24
CA LEU A 7 -6.54 8.68 -11.45
C LEU A 7 -7.44 7.68 -12.19
N GLU A 8 -7.69 7.90 -13.49
CA GLU A 8 -8.41 6.96 -14.35
C GLU A 8 -7.77 5.56 -14.30
N ARG A 9 -6.44 5.50 -14.42
CA ARG A 9 -5.69 4.24 -14.34
C ARG A 9 -5.81 3.55 -12.98
N LEU A 10 -5.81 4.30 -11.87
CA LEU A 10 -6.02 3.72 -10.54
C LEU A 10 -7.42 3.12 -10.42
N LEU A 11 -8.45 3.78 -10.96
CA LEU A 11 -9.82 3.26 -10.97
C LEU A 11 -9.93 1.99 -11.80
N GLU A 12 -9.31 1.94 -12.98
CA GLU A 12 -9.24 0.72 -13.81
C GLU A 12 -8.59 -0.44 -13.06
N LEU A 13 -7.41 -0.21 -12.47
CA LEU A 13 -6.67 -1.24 -11.74
C LEU A 13 -7.44 -1.73 -10.51
N GLY A 14 -8.15 -0.84 -9.82
CA GLY A 14 -8.99 -1.18 -8.67
C GLY A 14 -10.17 -2.09 -8.99
N GLN A 15 -10.52 -2.30 -10.26
CA GLN A 15 -11.56 -3.26 -10.68
C GLN A 15 -11.04 -4.70 -10.75
N LEU A 16 -9.72 -4.92 -10.76
CA LEU A 16 -9.14 -6.25 -10.81
C LEU A 16 -9.30 -6.97 -9.47
N ARG A 17 -9.82 -8.21 -9.51
CA ARG A 17 -10.07 -9.04 -8.31
C ARG A 17 -8.86 -9.28 -7.40
N ASN A 18 -7.66 -9.11 -7.93
CA ASN A 18 -6.38 -9.33 -7.24
C ASN A 18 -5.67 -8.02 -6.87
N VAL A 19 -6.34 -6.88 -7.04
CA VAL A 19 -5.80 -5.55 -6.71
C VAL A 19 -6.68 -4.92 -5.65
N SER A 20 -6.06 -4.33 -4.63
CA SER A 20 -6.73 -3.50 -3.63
C SER A 20 -5.93 -2.23 -3.47
N ILE A 21 -6.57 -1.10 -3.73
CA ILE A 21 -5.98 0.22 -3.58
C ILE A 21 -6.57 0.83 -2.32
N GLN A 22 -5.69 1.28 -1.42
CA GLN A 22 -6.07 2.05 -0.25
C GLN A 22 -5.27 3.34 -0.20
N VAL A 23 -5.93 4.42 0.16
CA VAL A 23 -5.32 5.75 0.29
C VAL A 23 -5.14 6.05 1.78
N MET A 24 -3.94 6.47 2.16
CA MET A 24 -3.70 7.03 3.49
C MET A 24 -4.26 8.45 3.54
N PRO A 25 -5.17 8.78 4.46
CA PRO A 25 -5.60 10.16 4.68
C PRO A 25 -4.43 11.08 5.02
N THR A 26 -4.49 12.33 4.55
CA THR A 26 -3.44 13.33 4.78
C THR A 26 -3.50 14.00 6.15
N ASP A 27 -4.61 13.83 6.88
CA ASP A 27 -4.81 14.28 8.26
C ASP A 27 -4.27 13.27 9.29
N CYS A 28 -3.66 12.16 8.85
CA CYS A 28 -2.99 11.21 9.71
C CYS A 28 -1.59 11.74 10.10
N GLU A 29 -1.51 12.43 11.25
CA GLU A 29 -0.27 13.06 11.74
C GLU A 29 0.89 12.05 11.94
N GLU A 30 0.58 10.83 12.40
CA GLU A 30 1.55 9.74 12.57
C GLU A 30 1.02 8.44 11.96
N HIS A 31 1.66 7.96 10.89
CA HIS A 31 1.39 6.64 10.33
C HIS A 31 2.67 5.81 10.14
N PHE A 32 2.54 4.48 10.25
CA PHE A 32 3.65 3.54 10.16
C PHE A 32 4.25 3.38 8.75
N GLY A 33 3.76 4.16 7.78
CA GLY A 33 4.20 4.17 6.39
C GLY A 33 5.21 5.29 6.07
N THR A 34 5.56 6.13 7.05
CA THR A 34 6.54 7.23 6.86
C THR A 34 7.96 6.72 6.61
N GLY A 35 8.24 5.45 6.91
CA GLY A 35 9.51 4.79 6.63
C GLY A 35 9.75 4.41 5.16
N GLY A 36 8.93 4.90 4.22
CA GLY A 36 9.06 4.62 2.79
C GLY A 36 8.38 3.32 2.36
N LEU A 37 8.72 2.87 1.15
CA LEU A 37 8.06 1.73 0.51
C LEU A 37 8.26 0.43 1.33
N ILE A 38 7.17 -0.33 1.50
CA ILE A 38 7.18 -1.69 2.06
C ILE A 38 6.58 -2.63 1.03
N GLU A 39 7.31 -3.69 0.71
CA GLU A 39 6.90 -4.74 -0.22
C GLU A 39 6.97 -6.10 0.49
N VAL A 40 5.92 -6.91 0.34
CA VAL A 40 5.88 -8.29 0.86
C VAL A 40 5.33 -9.19 -0.23
N LEU A 41 6.11 -10.21 -0.60
CA LEU A 41 5.76 -11.24 -1.56
C LEU A 41 5.54 -12.54 -0.80
N LYS A 42 4.39 -13.19 -0.99
CA LYS A 42 4.06 -14.50 -0.43
C LYS A 42 3.92 -15.51 -1.54
N PHE A 43 4.56 -16.66 -1.39
CA PHE A 43 4.59 -17.71 -2.41
C PHE A 43 3.70 -18.90 -2.01
N PRO A 44 3.23 -19.70 -2.99
CA PRO A 44 2.33 -20.84 -2.72
C PRO A 44 2.93 -21.93 -1.82
N ASP A 45 4.27 -22.02 -1.74
CA ASP A 45 4.99 -22.95 -0.87
C ASP A 45 5.08 -22.48 0.59
N GLY A 46 4.47 -21.33 0.92
CA GLY A 46 4.49 -20.73 2.25
C GLY A 46 5.73 -19.88 2.53
N THR A 47 6.67 -19.78 1.60
CA THR A 47 7.81 -18.87 1.72
C THR A 47 7.38 -17.42 1.45
N ALA A 48 8.18 -16.48 1.92
CA ALA A 48 7.96 -15.07 1.66
C ALA A 48 9.29 -14.30 1.57
N VAL A 49 9.25 -13.20 0.84
CA VAL A 49 10.33 -12.21 0.76
C VAL A 49 9.73 -10.84 1.02
N GLY A 50 10.41 -10.03 1.81
CA GLY A 50 10.00 -8.66 2.07
C GLY A 50 11.13 -7.68 1.83
N ARG A 51 10.78 -6.42 1.61
CA ARG A 51 11.72 -5.30 1.52
C ARG A 51 11.07 -4.08 2.14
N SER A 52 11.85 -3.24 2.81
CA SER A 52 11.40 -1.93 3.26
C SER A 52 12.54 -0.95 3.19
N GLU A 53 12.30 0.25 2.67
CA GLU A 53 13.33 1.30 2.59
C GLU A 53 13.79 1.73 3.99
N GLY A 54 12.85 1.88 4.92
CA GLY A 54 13.09 2.27 6.32
C GLY A 54 13.43 1.10 7.26
N ALA A 55 13.76 -0.08 6.74
CA ALA A 55 14.22 -1.21 7.56
C ALA A 55 15.31 -2.02 6.85
N PHE A 56 16.14 -2.72 7.62
CA PHE A 56 17.10 -3.70 7.08
C PHE A 56 18.00 -3.14 5.95
N SER A 57 18.30 -1.84 6.00
CA SER A 57 19.09 -1.11 5.00
C SER A 57 18.53 -1.21 3.57
N GLY A 58 17.21 -1.33 3.40
CA GLY A 58 16.57 -1.45 2.09
C GLY A 58 16.76 -2.80 1.41
N ARG A 59 17.41 -3.77 2.07
CA ARG A 59 17.74 -5.07 1.48
C ARG A 59 16.54 -6.02 1.55
N PRO A 60 16.37 -6.91 0.56
CA PRO A 60 15.41 -8.00 0.66
C PRO A 60 15.72 -8.92 1.86
N VAL A 61 14.68 -9.37 2.53
CA VAL A 61 14.75 -10.27 3.69
C VAL A 61 13.81 -11.46 3.51
N SER A 62 14.25 -12.64 3.97
CA SER A 62 13.45 -13.87 4.01
C SER A 62 13.43 -14.54 5.39
N GLU A 63 14.19 -14.01 6.36
CA GLU A 63 14.21 -14.50 7.74
C GLU A 63 12.82 -14.28 8.39
N PRO A 64 12.18 -15.32 8.95
CA PRO A 64 10.82 -15.23 9.50
C PRO A 64 10.61 -14.08 10.50
N LYS A 65 11.59 -13.81 11.37
CA LYS A 65 11.51 -12.70 12.34
C LYS A 65 11.47 -11.33 11.67
N GLN A 66 12.24 -11.15 10.59
CA GLN A 66 12.29 -9.88 9.85
C GLN A 66 11.02 -9.69 9.02
N LEU A 67 10.55 -10.76 8.37
CA LEU A 67 9.27 -10.77 7.64
C LEU A 67 8.11 -10.38 8.56
N ARG A 68 8.06 -10.94 9.78
CA ARG A 68 7.01 -10.63 10.75
C ARG A 68 6.92 -9.14 11.08
N ILE A 69 8.06 -8.44 11.16
CA ILE A 69 8.10 -6.99 11.39
C ILE A 69 7.47 -6.23 10.22
N LEU A 70 7.81 -6.61 8.99
CA LEU A 70 7.26 -5.97 7.78
C LEU A 70 5.76 -6.21 7.65
N GLU A 71 5.30 -7.44 7.92
CA GLU A 71 3.87 -7.77 7.89
C GLU A 71 3.06 -7.00 8.94
N LEU A 72 3.60 -6.84 10.16
CA LEU A 72 2.96 -6.04 11.20
C LEU A 72 2.86 -4.58 10.80
N ARG A 73 3.93 -3.99 10.26
CA ARG A 73 3.91 -2.61 9.74
C ARG A 73 2.91 -2.45 8.59
N TYR A 74 2.94 -3.36 7.62
CA TYR A 74 1.96 -3.38 6.53
C TYR A 74 0.51 -3.43 7.07
N GLY A 75 0.25 -4.30 8.06
CA GLY A 75 -1.06 -4.39 8.70
C GLY A 75 -1.50 -3.09 9.39
N MET A 76 -0.59 -2.42 10.10
CA MET A 76 -0.87 -1.13 10.75
C MET A 76 -1.16 -0.02 9.72
N ILE A 77 -0.36 0.07 8.65
CA ILE A 77 -0.61 1.01 7.54
C ILE A 77 -2.00 0.75 6.94
N ARG A 78 -2.34 -0.52 6.69
CA ARG A 78 -3.63 -0.91 6.13
C ARG A 78 -4.81 -0.56 7.04
N ALA A 79 -4.61 -0.61 8.36
CA ALA A 79 -5.63 -0.29 9.36
C ALA A 79 -5.87 1.22 9.51
N GLN A 80 -4.86 2.05 9.24
CA GLN A 80 -4.99 3.51 9.25
C GLN A 80 -5.48 4.07 7.91
N ALA A 81 -5.18 3.39 6.79
CA ALA A 81 -5.63 3.80 5.47
C ALA A 81 -7.15 3.64 5.31
N LEU A 82 -7.75 4.47 4.45
CA LEU A 82 -9.14 4.33 4.05
C LEU A 82 -9.42 2.91 3.54
N THR A 83 -10.64 2.41 3.75
CA THR A 83 -11.03 1.13 3.14
C THR A 83 -10.93 1.24 1.60
N PRO A 84 -10.83 0.11 0.86
CA PRO A 84 -10.75 0.16 -0.60
C PRO A 84 -11.95 0.90 -1.24
N ARG A 85 -13.14 0.81 -0.63
CA ARG A 85 -14.34 1.50 -1.10
C ARG A 85 -14.24 3.01 -0.88
N GLU A 86 -13.83 3.46 0.30
CA GLU A 86 -13.64 4.88 0.61
C GLU A 86 -12.51 5.48 -0.23
N SER A 87 -11.43 4.72 -0.43
CA SER A 87 -10.31 5.11 -1.29
C SER A 87 -10.75 5.32 -2.75
N ARG A 88 -11.59 4.41 -3.27
CA ARG A 88 -12.18 4.57 -4.60
C ARG A 88 -13.05 5.82 -4.69
N ALA A 89 -13.92 6.05 -3.71
CA ALA A 89 -14.77 7.24 -3.68
C ALA A 89 -13.94 8.54 -3.66
N LEU A 90 -12.84 8.57 -2.91
CA LEU A 90 -11.90 9.68 -2.90
C LEU A 90 -11.25 9.90 -4.28
N ILE A 91 -10.78 8.83 -4.94
CA ILE A 91 -10.17 8.93 -6.27
C ILE A 91 -11.19 9.42 -7.31
N GLU A 92 -12.44 8.95 -7.25
CA GLU A 92 -13.54 9.42 -8.12
C GLU A 92 -13.85 10.91 -7.88
N GLN A 93 -13.88 11.35 -6.62
CA GLN A 93 -14.06 12.75 -6.27
C GLN A 93 -12.95 13.62 -6.86
N MET A 94 -11.68 13.27 -6.62
CA MET A 94 -10.52 14.01 -7.13
C MET A 94 -10.52 14.09 -8.67
N LEU A 95 -10.96 13.02 -9.34
CA LEU A 95 -11.08 12.99 -10.80
C LEU A 95 -12.16 13.95 -11.32
N GLY A 96 -13.26 14.13 -10.58
CA GLY A 96 -14.30 15.10 -10.89
C GLY A 96 -13.86 16.56 -10.69
N GLU A 97 -12.93 16.79 -9.77
CA GLU A 97 -12.31 18.10 -9.52
C GLU A 97 -11.19 18.45 -10.52
N THR A 98 -10.78 17.50 -11.39
CA THR A 98 -9.69 17.66 -12.38
C THR A 98 -10.19 17.85 -13.81
#